data_AF-A0AAV5UXU0-F1
#
_entry.id   AF-A0AAV5UXU0-F1
#
_cell.length_a   1.000
_cell.length_b   1.000
_cell.length_c   1.000
_cell.angle_alpha   90.00
_cell.angle_beta   90.00
_cell.angle_gamma   90.00
#
_symmetry.space_group_name_H-M   'P 1'
#
loop_
_entity.id
_entity.type
_entity.pdbx_description
1 polymer ?
#
loop_
_entity_poly.entity_id
_entity_poly.type
_entity_poly.pdbx_seq_one_letter_code
_entity_poly.pdbx_strand_id
1 'polypeptide(L)'
;MKQVVCSYAELNAIMRAAFPLIVDFACTTFPELCELQPAEKTQLFKHFVISLFYLESYHRSAILYELDDSRRALTHLTCMDLQNLKPLYGHMPVDKLNGIDPKDIIVNRCMRPRLMEMLKAFKRIALSEVEIAAMVALVLTSHDCSLLDDRISIICQPIRDKINAELNKHYASSSDPGRNALRLGDLLSFLAEFQDFAATQKRDHSVISMFAEDKQPGFLLSLAE
;
A
#
# COMPACT_ATOMS: atom_id res chain seq x y z
N MET A 1 -1.38 11.01 21.71
CA MET A 1 -1.51 11.95 20.57
C MET A 1 -2.86 11.71 19.90
N LYS A 2 -3.65 12.74 19.57
CA LYS A 2 -4.97 12.57 18.96
C LYS A 2 -4.86 12.72 17.44
N GLN A 3 -5.19 11.68 16.68
CA GLN A 3 -5.21 11.75 15.21
C GLN A 3 -6.44 12.51 14.71
N VAL A 4 -6.27 13.21 13.58
CA VAL A 4 -7.32 13.97 12.89
C VAL A 4 -7.79 13.20 11.66
N VAL A 5 -9.09 13.27 11.34
CA VAL A 5 -9.62 12.61 10.14
C VAL A 5 -9.09 13.34 8.90
N CYS A 6 -8.50 12.58 7.97
CA CYS A 6 -7.87 13.10 6.76
C CYS A 6 -8.87 13.24 5.61
N SER A 7 -8.77 14.32 4.85
CA SER A 7 -9.39 14.48 3.53
C SER A 7 -8.52 13.87 2.41
N TYR A 8 -9.13 13.60 1.26
CA TYR A 8 -8.41 13.07 0.09
C TYR A 8 -7.34 14.03 -0.43
N ALA A 9 -7.59 15.35 -0.38
CA ALA A 9 -6.63 16.36 -0.79
C ALA A 9 -5.38 16.35 0.11
N GLU A 10 -5.56 16.28 1.43
CA GLU A 10 -4.46 16.17 2.40
C GLU A 10 -3.67 14.88 2.21
N LEU A 11 -4.36 13.74 2.03
CA LEU A 11 -3.70 12.46 1.79
C LEU A 11 -2.84 12.51 0.52
N ASN A 12 -3.36 13.08 -0.57
CA ASN A 12 -2.58 13.26 -1.80
C ASN A 12 -1.35 14.16 -1.59
N ALA A 13 -1.51 15.26 -0.86
CA ALA A 13 -0.38 16.17 -0.57
C ALA A 13 0.70 15.45 0.25
N ILE A 14 0.31 14.65 1.25
CA ILE A 14 1.23 13.83 2.05
C ILE A 14 1.96 12.82 1.17
N MET A 15 1.24 12.08 0.32
CA MET A 15 1.85 11.07 -0.56
C MET A 15 2.82 11.71 -1.56
N ARG A 16 2.49 12.87 -2.13
CA ARG A 16 3.38 13.66 -3.00
C ARG A 16 4.67 14.04 -2.29
N ALA A 17 4.55 14.59 -1.08
CA ALA A 17 5.70 15.03 -0.30
C ALA A 17 6.59 13.86 0.16
N ALA A 18 6.00 12.69 0.43
CA ALA A 18 6.73 11.51 0.87
C ALA A 18 7.47 10.79 -0.27
N PHE A 19 7.03 10.94 -1.52
CA PHE A 19 7.61 10.22 -2.66
C PHE A 19 9.13 10.32 -2.79
N PRO A 20 9.76 11.52 -2.83
CA PRO A 20 11.22 11.60 -2.93
C PRO A 20 11.92 10.94 -1.73
N LEU A 21 11.36 11.07 -0.52
CA LEU A 21 11.90 10.44 0.69
C LEU A 21 11.83 8.90 0.62
N ILE A 22 10.77 8.35 0.03
CA ILE A 22 10.61 6.91 -0.18
C ILE A 22 11.64 6.40 -1.20
N VAL A 23 11.88 7.16 -2.28
CA VAL A 23 12.90 6.82 -3.28
C VAL A 23 14.29 6.84 -2.65
N ASP A 24 14.63 7.89 -1.90
CA ASP A 24 15.92 8.02 -1.22
C ASP A 24 16.13 6.91 -0.18
N PHE A 25 15.10 6.59 0.60
CA PHE A 25 15.12 5.49 1.56
C PHE A 25 15.41 4.15 0.88
N ALA A 26 14.70 3.86 -0.21
CA ALA A 26 14.89 2.61 -0.95
C ALA A 26 16.28 2.52 -1.60
N CYS A 27 16.77 3.62 -2.18
CA CYS A 27 18.12 3.70 -2.76
C CYS A 27 19.23 3.56 -1.70
N THR A 28 19.00 4.06 -0.48
CA THR A 28 19.94 3.91 0.64
C THR A 28 19.92 2.47 1.17
N THR A 29 18.77 1.82 1.16
CA THR A 29 18.58 0.45 1.66
C THR A 29 19.09 -0.59 0.67
N PHE A 30 18.86 -0.35 -0.63
CA PHE A 30 19.26 -1.20 -1.76
C PHE A 30 20.01 -0.32 -2.78
N PRO A 31 21.33 -0.14 -2.62
CA PRO A 31 22.14 0.74 -3.48
C PRO A 31 22.03 0.41 -4.97
N GLU A 32 21.76 -0.84 -5.33
CA GLU A 32 21.55 -1.31 -6.70
C GLU A 32 20.39 -0.58 -7.39
N LEU A 33 19.39 -0.12 -6.63
CA LEU A 33 18.28 0.69 -7.16
C LEU A 33 18.74 2.09 -7.60
N CYS A 34 19.90 2.57 -7.14
CA CYS A 34 20.46 3.84 -7.61
C CYS A 34 20.82 3.81 -9.09
N GLU A 35 21.14 2.62 -9.62
CA GLU A 35 21.59 2.41 -11.00
C GLU A 35 20.48 2.56 -12.05
N LEU A 36 19.23 2.47 -11.60
CA LEU A 36 18.05 2.67 -12.43
C LEU A 36 17.98 4.11 -12.95
N GLN A 37 17.64 4.23 -14.23
CA GLN A 37 17.34 5.50 -14.88
C GLN A 37 16.09 6.14 -14.27
N PRO A 38 15.93 7.47 -14.40
CA PRO A 38 14.78 8.17 -13.84
C PRO A 38 13.41 7.60 -14.26
N ALA A 39 13.27 7.16 -15.53
CA ALA A 39 12.04 6.52 -16.02
C ALA A 39 11.80 5.16 -15.36
N GLU A 40 12.83 4.34 -15.23
CA GLU A 40 12.77 3.02 -14.56
C GLU A 40 12.41 3.17 -13.08
N LYS A 41 13.03 4.13 -12.38
CA LYS A 41 12.68 4.48 -10.99
C LYS A 41 11.22 4.89 -10.90
N THR A 42 10.78 5.80 -11.77
CA THR A 42 9.38 6.23 -11.78
C THR A 42 8.44 5.03 -11.96
N GLN A 43 8.78 4.10 -12.87
CA GLN A 43 8.00 2.90 -13.13
C GLN A 43 7.98 1.91 -11.95
N LEU A 44 9.09 1.75 -11.24
CA LEU A 44 9.17 0.91 -10.05
C LEU A 44 8.38 1.53 -8.88
N PHE A 45 8.66 2.79 -8.58
CA PHE A 45 8.13 3.47 -7.39
C PHE A 45 6.65 3.84 -7.51
N LYS A 46 6.11 4.03 -8.73
CA LYS A 46 4.67 4.31 -8.94
C LYS A 46 3.73 3.19 -8.52
N HIS A 47 4.24 1.96 -8.39
CA HIS A 47 3.48 0.80 -7.90
C HIS A 47 3.76 0.53 -6.43
N PHE A 48 5.00 0.76 -6.01
CA PHE A 48 5.42 0.58 -4.63
C PHE A 48 4.73 1.55 -3.67
N VAL A 49 4.67 2.84 -3.98
CA VAL A 49 4.31 3.88 -3.01
C VAL A 49 2.90 3.69 -2.45
N ILE A 50 1.91 3.41 -3.29
CA ILE A 50 0.53 3.16 -2.82
C ILE A 50 0.50 1.96 -1.90
N SER A 51 1.14 0.88 -2.31
CA SER A 51 1.21 -0.38 -1.57
C SER A 51 1.91 -0.17 -0.22
N LEU A 52 3.00 0.60 -0.18
CA LEU A 52 3.69 1.00 1.03
C LEU A 52 2.76 1.77 1.98
N PHE A 53 2.03 2.77 1.47
CA PHE A 53 1.09 3.55 2.27
C PHE A 53 -0.01 2.68 2.88
N TYR A 54 -0.54 1.70 2.13
CA TYR A 54 -1.50 0.74 2.70
C TYR A 54 -0.87 -0.15 3.76
N LEU A 55 0.30 -0.73 3.48
CA LEU A 55 0.98 -1.66 4.39
C LEU A 55 1.34 -0.98 5.71
N GLU A 56 1.95 0.19 5.63
CA GLU A 56 2.31 1.01 6.79
C GLU A 56 1.06 1.48 7.54
N SER A 57 -0.01 1.85 6.82
CA SER A 57 -1.28 2.22 7.41
C SER A 57 -1.90 1.10 8.24
N TYR A 58 -1.92 -0.14 7.74
CA TYR A 58 -2.40 -1.29 8.49
C TYR A 58 -1.50 -1.63 9.67
N HIS A 59 -0.18 -1.68 9.47
CA HIS A 59 0.78 -1.90 10.54
C HIS A 59 0.61 -0.88 11.68
N ARG A 60 0.53 0.41 11.35
CA ARG A 60 0.32 1.47 12.34
C ARG A 60 -1.03 1.36 13.03
N SER A 61 -2.08 0.95 12.31
CA SER A 61 -3.40 0.72 12.89
C SER A 61 -3.41 -0.45 13.86
N ALA A 62 -2.55 -1.46 13.66
CA ALA A 62 -2.37 -2.54 14.62
C ALA A 62 -1.79 -2.05 15.94
N ILE A 63 -0.83 -1.13 15.88
CA ILE A 63 -0.20 -0.56 17.07
C ILE A 63 -1.15 0.41 17.79
N LEU A 64 -1.80 1.30 17.05
CA LEU A 64 -2.56 2.41 17.64
C LEU A 64 -3.99 2.04 18.03
N TYR A 65 -4.62 1.12 17.28
CA TYR A 65 -6.04 0.80 17.41
C TYR A 65 -6.31 -0.69 17.54
N GLU A 66 -5.27 -1.53 17.64
CA GLU A 66 -5.43 -3.00 17.67
C GLU A 66 -6.23 -3.52 16.46
N LEU A 67 -6.05 -2.84 15.32
CA LEU A 67 -6.79 -3.08 14.07
C LEU A 67 -8.33 -3.00 14.26
N ASP A 68 -8.83 -2.16 15.16
CA ASP A 68 -10.27 -1.86 15.28
C ASP A 68 -10.92 -1.51 13.92
N ASP A 69 -12.20 -1.86 13.75
CA ASP A 69 -12.94 -1.65 12.51
C ASP A 69 -13.53 -0.25 12.37
N SER A 70 -13.35 0.62 13.37
CA SER A 70 -13.83 2.00 13.30
C SER A 70 -12.84 2.95 12.62
N ARG A 71 -11.53 2.71 12.75
CA ARG A 71 -10.50 3.66 12.30
C ARG A 71 -9.27 2.99 11.72
N ARG A 72 -8.67 3.66 10.73
CA ARG A 72 -7.39 3.28 10.13
C ARG A 72 -6.42 4.45 10.15
N ALA A 73 -5.25 4.26 10.75
CA ALA A 73 -4.20 5.26 10.81
C ALA A 73 -3.57 5.42 9.42
N LEU A 74 -3.58 6.63 8.87
CA LEU A 74 -2.97 6.92 7.56
C LEU A 74 -1.54 7.43 7.74
N THR A 75 -1.34 8.29 8.74
CA THR A 75 -0.04 8.75 9.21
C THR A 75 -0.01 8.68 10.74
N HIS A 76 1.08 9.13 11.36
CA HIS A 76 1.10 9.36 12.80
C HIS A 76 0.05 10.39 13.25
N LEU A 77 -0.26 11.39 12.43
CA LEU A 77 -1.14 12.51 12.79
C LEU A 77 -2.55 12.41 12.21
N THR A 78 -2.76 11.55 11.22
CA THR A 78 -4.02 11.46 10.49
C THR A 78 -4.59 10.05 10.44
N CYS A 79 -5.91 9.95 10.37
CA CYS A 79 -6.65 8.70 10.27
C CYS A 79 -7.81 8.79 9.28
N MET A 80 -8.37 7.62 8.97
CA MET A 80 -9.60 7.43 8.21
C MET A 80 -10.65 6.84 9.15
N ASP A 81 -11.86 7.38 9.11
CA ASP A 81 -13.03 6.76 9.73
C ASP A 81 -13.59 5.72 8.76
N LEU A 82 -13.53 4.45 9.15
CA LEU A 82 -13.94 3.31 8.34
C LEU A 82 -15.47 3.14 8.31
N GLN A 83 -16.18 3.71 9.29
CA GLN A 83 -17.64 3.73 9.34
C GLN A 83 -18.22 4.91 8.56
N ASN A 84 -17.45 5.97 8.39
CA ASN A 84 -17.82 7.14 7.62
C ASN A 84 -16.68 7.66 6.75
N LEU A 85 -16.63 7.22 5.49
CA LEU A 85 -15.62 7.63 4.52
C LEU A 85 -15.91 9.00 3.87
N LYS A 86 -17.01 9.68 4.22
CA LYS A 86 -17.37 11.00 3.66
C LYS A 86 -16.33 12.09 3.93
N PRO A 87 -15.67 12.21 5.09
CA PRO A 87 -14.64 13.21 5.28
C PRO A 87 -13.45 13.04 4.33
N LEU A 88 -13.17 11.79 3.94
CA LEU A 88 -12.13 11.48 2.98
C LEU A 88 -12.57 11.80 1.56
N TYR A 89 -13.75 11.33 1.13
CA TYR A 89 -14.17 11.36 -0.28
C TYR A 89 -15.37 12.29 -0.62
N GLY A 90 -15.98 12.93 0.36
CA GLY A 90 -17.29 13.56 0.25
C GLY A 90 -17.31 14.98 -0.33
N HIS A 91 -16.16 15.63 -0.47
CA HIS A 91 -16.05 16.97 -1.07
C HIS A 91 -15.91 16.96 -2.59
N MET A 92 -15.96 15.80 -3.21
CA MET A 92 -15.93 15.75 -4.67
C MET A 92 -17.31 16.15 -5.21
N PRO A 93 -17.40 16.91 -6.30
CA PRO A 93 -18.64 17.20 -7.02
C PRO A 93 -18.97 16.05 -7.98
N VAL A 94 -20.19 15.52 -7.96
CA VAL A 94 -20.69 14.61 -9.01
C VAL A 94 -22.16 14.94 -9.18
N ASP A 95 -22.55 15.25 -10.41
CA ASP A 95 -23.95 15.29 -10.79
C ASP A 95 -24.55 13.90 -10.63
N LYS A 96 -25.68 13.80 -9.93
CA LYS A 96 -26.35 12.52 -9.65
C LYS A 96 -26.68 11.82 -10.97
N LEU A 97 -26.09 10.65 -11.21
CA LEU A 97 -26.54 9.74 -12.27
C LEU A 97 -27.83 9.07 -11.80
N ASN A 98 -28.97 9.46 -12.38
CA ASN A 98 -30.29 8.86 -12.10
C ASN A 98 -30.66 8.84 -10.60
N GLY A 99 -30.28 9.87 -9.84
CA GLY A 99 -30.58 9.98 -8.40
C GLY A 99 -29.69 9.13 -7.47
N ILE A 100 -28.80 8.31 -8.03
CA ILE A 100 -27.79 7.55 -7.30
C ILE A 100 -26.51 8.38 -7.26
N ASP A 101 -25.91 8.51 -6.07
CA ASP A 101 -24.57 9.07 -5.93
C ASP A 101 -23.54 7.98 -6.28
N PRO A 102 -22.85 8.06 -7.43
CA PRO A 102 -21.84 7.06 -7.83
C PRO A 102 -20.72 6.92 -6.79
N LYS A 103 -20.46 7.97 -6.00
CA LYS A 103 -19.47 7.93 -4.91
C LYS A 103 -19.93 7.05 -3.78
N ASP A 104 -21.21 7.10 -3.43
CA ASP A 104 -21.75 6.22 -2.38
C ASP A 104 -21.58 4.75 -2.78
N ILE A 105 -21.80 4.41 -4.05
CA ILE A 105 -21.56 3.05 -4.56
C ILE A 105 -20.07 2.69 -4.45
N ILE A 106 -19.17 3.49 -5.02
CA ILE A 106 -17.73 3.16 -5.05
C ILE A 106 -17.18 3.08 -3.63
N VAL A 107 -17.50 4.06 -2.79
CA VAL A 107 -16.94 4.19 -1.44
C VAL A 107 -17.53 3.13 -0.50
N ASN A 108 -18.87 3.03 -0.41
CA ASN A 108 -19.51 2.20 0.61
C ASN A 108 -19.77 0.76 0.15
N ARG A 109 -19.93 0.50 -1.15
CA ARG A 109 -20.18 -0.85 -1.68
C ARG A 109 -18.94 -1.54 -2.25
N CYS A 110 -17.91 -0.79 -2.67
CA CYS A 110 -16.70 -1.39 -3.25
C CYS A 110 -15.47 -1.22 -2.34
N MET A 111 -15.14 -0.01 -1.94
CA MET A 111 -13.91 0.25 -1.17
C MET A 111 -14.01 -0.25 0.27
N ARG A 112 -15.07 0.14 1.00
CA ARG A 112 -15.21 -0.19 2.42
C ARG A 112 -15.16 -1.70 2.71
N PRO A 113 -15.92 -2.57 2.01
CA PRO A 113 -15.84 -4.02 2.26
C PRO A 113 -14.42 -4.57 2.08
N ARG A 114 -13.72 -4.16 1.02
CA ARG A 114 -12.33 -4.58 0.76
C ARG A 114 -11.36 -4.09 1.82
N LEU A 115 -11.52 -2.85 2.30
CA LEU A 115 -10.74 -2.34 3.43
C LEU A 115 -10.93 -3.20 4.69
N MET A 116 -12.16 -3.69 4.93
CA MET A 116 -12.50 -4.52 6.09
C MET A 116 -11.98 -5.95 5.94
N GLU A 117 -12.04 -6.51 4.73
CA GLU A 117 -11.47 -7.83 4.42
C GLU A 117 -9.96 -7.82 4.62
N MET A 118 -9.28 -6.81 4.08
CA MET A 118 -7.84 -6.67 4.27
C MET A 118 -7.47 -6.42 5.74
N LEU A 119 -8.28 -5.67 6.50
CA LEU A 119 -8.10 -5.51 7.95
C LEU A 119 -8.14 -6.87 8.68
N LYS A 120 -9.11 -7.72 8.33
CA LYS A 120 -9.24 -9.08 8.88
C LYS A 120 -8.07 -9.97 8.47
N ALA A 121 -7.63 -9.88 7.22
CA ALA A 121 -6.47 -10.60 6.72
C ALA A 121 -5.20 -10.21 7.50
N PHE A 122 -4.98 -8.90 7.70
CA PHE A 122 -3.86 -8.35 8.49
C PHE A 122 -3.87 -8.85 9.94
N LYS A 123 -5.05 -8.86 10.59
CA LYS A 123 -5.24 -9.43 11.94
C LYS A 123 -4.85 -10.90 11.99
N ARG A 124 -5.31 -11.68 11.01
CA ARG A 124 -5.11 -13.13 10.95
C ARG A 124 -3.65 -13.50 10.73
N ILE A 125 -2.96 -12.80 9.82
CA ILE A 125 -1.56 -13.10 9.53
C ILE A 125 -0.63 -12.68 10.68
N ALA A 126 -0.99 -11.66 11.46
CA ALA A 126 -0.26 -11.22 12.65
C ALA A 126 1.26 -11.11 12.39
N LEU A 127 1.63 -10.21 11.47
CA LEU A 127 3.02 -10.03 11.05
C LEU A 127 3.86 -9.44 12.19
N SER A 128 5.05 -9.99 12.38
CA SER A 128 6.09 -9.39 13.22
C SER A 128 6.74 -8.19 12.53
N GLU A 129 7.51 -7.38 13.28
CA GLU A 129 8.24 -6.24 12.71
C GLU A 129 9.22 -6.65 11.60
N VAL A 130 9.89 -7.79 11.75
CA VAL A 130 10.81 -8.35 10.74
C VAL A 130 10.04 -8.71 9.47
N GLU A 131 8.87 -9.31 9.61
CA GLU A 131 8.02 -9.69 8.47
C GLU A 131 7.42 -8.45 7.78
N ILE A 132 7.06 -7.42 8.53
CA ILE A 132 6.62 -6.13 7.96
C ILE A 132 7.75 -5.50 7.14
N ALA A 133 8.98 -5.46 7.66
CA ALA A 133 10.14 -4.94 6.95
C ALA A 133 10.42 -5.74 5.66
N ALA A 134 10.36 -7.08 5.74
CA ALA A 134 10.50 -7.94 4.58
C ALA A 134 9.37 -7.74 3.56
N MET A 135 8.12 -7.59 4.01
CA MET A 135 6.99 -7.27 3.13
C MET A 135 7.17 -5.93 2.41
N VAL A 136 7.67 -4.89 3.08
CA VAL A 136 7.96 -3.60 2.42
C VAL A 136 8.93 -3.81 1.25
N ALA A 137 10.03 -4.52 1.49
CA ALA A 137 11.03 -4.77 0.47
C ALA A 137 10.54 -5.71 -0.65
N LEU A 138 9.74 -6.73 -0.30
CA LEU A 138 9.11 -7.61 -1.28
C LEU A 138 8.07 -6.86 -2.12
N VAL A 139 7.23 -5.99 -1.53
CA VAL A 139 6.27 -5.18 -2.28
C VAL A 139 6.99 -4.26 -3.26
N LEU A 140 8.10 -3.64 -2.85
CA LEU A 140 8.94 -2.80 -3.73
C LEU A 140 9.45 -3.58 -4.94
N THR A 141 9.88 -4.83 -4.72
CA THR A 141 10.59 -5.61 -5.73
C THR A 141 9.70 -6.59 -6.49
N SER A 142 8.52 -6.98 -6.00
CA SER A 142 7.71 -8.09 -6.55
C SER A 142 6.61 -7.65 -7.51
N HIS A 143 6.81 -6.54 -8.23
CA HIS A 143 5.86 -6.10 -9.24
C HIS A 143 5.92 -7.01 -10.48
N ASP A 144 4.76 -7.28 -11.08
CA ASP A 144 4.63 -8.09 -12.29
C ASP A 144 5.45 -7.42 -13.41
N CYS A 145 6.63 -7.99 -13.67
CA CYS A 145 7.64 -7.43 -14.55
C CYS A 145 7.29 -7.62 -16.03
N SER A 146 6.15 -8.24 -16.36
CA SER A 146 5.71 -8.41 -17.75
C SER A 146 5.56 -7.09 -18.52
N LEU A 147 5.43 -5.96 -17.81
CA LEU A 147 5.41 -4.61 -18.36
C LEU A 147 6.63 -3.76 -17.95
N LEU A 148 7.52 -4.28 -17.10
CA LEU A 148 8.71 -3.57 -16.62
C LEU A 148 9.89 -3.88 -17.56
N ASP A 149 10.80 -2.91 -17.71
CA ASP A 149 12.08 -3.12 -18.41
C ASP A 149 12.82 -4.34 -17.82
N ASP A 150 13.38 -5.20 -18.68
CA ASP A 150 14.18 -6.36 -18.28
C ASP A 150 15.25 -5.99 -17.24
N ARG A 151 15.78 -4.77 -17.31
CA ARG A 151 16.77 -4.25 -16.36
C ARG A 151 16.23 -4.09 -14.94
N ILE A 152 14.98 -3.65 -14.77
CA ILE A 152 14.35 -3.56 -13.43
C ILE A 152 14.27 -4.96 -12.81
N SER A 153 13.88 -5.97 -13.62
CA SER A 153 13.79 -7.35 -13.15
C SER A 153 15.16 -7.90 -12.73
N ILE A 154 16.20 -7.64 -13.53
CA ILE A 154 17.58 -8.04 -13.26
C ILE A 154 18.08 -7.46 -11.93
N ILE A 155 17.76 -6.20 -11.61
CA ILE A 155 18.17 -5.55 -10.36
C ILE A 155 17.33 -6.04 -9.17
N CYS A 156 16.03 -6.21 -9.33
CA CYS A 156 15.13 -6.57 -8.24
C CYS A 156 15.21 -8.06 -7.85
N GLN A 157 15.57 -8.96 -8.78
CA GLN A 157 15.62 -10.41 -8.51
C GLN A 157 16.62 -10.78 -7.39
N PRO A 158 17.89 -10.34 -7.43
CA PRO A 158 18.85 -10.61 -6.34
C PRO A 158 18.39 -10.09 -4.98
N ILE A 159 17.70 -8.95 -4.96
CA ILE A 159 17.15 -8.37 -3.72
C ILE A 159 16.06 -9.31 -3.15
N ARG A 160 15.13 -9.78 -3.99
CA ARG A 160 14.09 -10.74 -3.59
C ARG A 160 14.69 -12.04 -3.05
N ASP A 161 15.69 -12.58 -3.74
CA ASP A 161 16.36 -13.81 -3.33
C ASP A 161 17.03 -13.67 -1.97
N LYS A 162 17.69 -12.54 -1.73
CA LYS A 162 18.30 -12.22 -0.44
C LYS A 162 17.25 -12.11 0.67
N ILE A 163 16.13 -11.43 0.43
CA ILE A 163 15.05 -11.29 1.42
C ILE A 163 14.46 -12.67 1.76
N ASN A 164 14.16 -13.49 0.75
CA ASN A 164 13.63 -14.84 0.96
C ASN A 164 14.63 -15.74 1.71
N ALA A 165 15.92 -15.62 1.42
CA ALA A 165 16.96 -16.35 2.14
C ALA A 165 17.03 -15.93 3.62
N GLU A 166 16.97 -14.62 3.92
CA GLU A 166 16.99 -14.12 5.29
C GLU A 166 15.70 -14.45 6.05
N LEU A 167 14.53 -14.42 5.42
CA LEU A 167 13.27 -14.89 6.02
C LEU A 167 13.35 -16.39 6.36
N ASN A 168 13.88 -17.21 5.46
CA ASN A 168 14.09 -18.63 5.73
C ASN A 168 15.01 -18.86 6.94
N LYS A 169 16.11 -18.11 7.05
CA LYS A 169 17.00 -18.16 8.21
C LYS A 169 16.30 -17.69 9.48
N HIS A 170 15.55 -16.60 9.41
CA HIS A 170 14.79 -16.06 10.54
C HIS A 170 13.82 -17.10 11.09
N TYR A 171 13.05 -17.76 10.23
CA TYR A 171 12.16 -18.83 10.64
C TYR A 171 12.92 -20.06 11.13
N ALA A 172 14.02 -20.46 10.47
CA ALA A 172 14.89 -21.56 10.91
C ALA A 172 15.43 -21.36 12.34
N SER A 173 15.67 -20.12 12.74
CA SER A 173 16.13 -19.76 14.09
C SER A 173 15.02 -19.72 15.14
N SER A 174 13.74 -19.85 14.74
CA SER A 174 12.60 -19.86 15.64
C SER A 174 12.43 -21.23 16.32
N SER A 175 11.75 -21.25 17.47
CA SER A 175 11.62 -22.42 18.34
C SER A 175 10.77 -23.57 17.76
N ASP A 176 10.14 -23.41 16.60
CA ASP A 176 9.27 -24.42 15.98
C ASP A 176 9.64 -24.70 14.51
N PRO A 177 10.67 -25.54 14.27
CA PRO A 177 11.20 -25.81 12.94
C PRO A 177 10.17 -26.36 11.93
N GLY A 178 9.14 -27.05 12.42
CA GLY A 178 8.10 -27.67 11.59
C GLY A 178 7.13 -26.67 10.98
N ARG A 179 7.05 -25.45 11.51
CA ARG A 179 6.12 -24.40 11.04
C ARG A 179 6.80 -23.33 10.17
N ASN A 180 8.10 -23.43 9.95
CA ASN A 180 8.87 -22.44 9.21
C ASN A 180 8.45 -22.28 7.75
N ALA A 181 8.38 -23.40 7.03
CA ALA A 181 7.95 -23.41 5.63
C ALA A 181 6.48 -22.96 5.50
N LEU A 182 5.64 -23.33 6.47
CA LEU A 182 4.24 -22.88 6.53
C LEU A 182 4.17 -21.37 6.71
N ARG A 183 4.95 -20.79 7.64
CA ARG A 183 4.93 -19.35 7.90
C ARG A 183 5.41 -18.54 6.71
N LEU A 184 6.47 -18.98 6.02
CA LEU A 184 6.91 -18.35 4.79
C LEU A 184 5.83 -18.45 3.70
N GLY A 185 5.19 -19.62 3.56
CA GLY A 185 4.07 -19.82 2.64
C GLY A 185 2.89 -18.90 2.94
N ASP A 186 2.52 -18.74 4.22
CA ASP A 186 1.47 -17.83 4.67
C ASP A 186 1.83 -16.37 4.34
N LEU A 187 3.08 -15.96 4.58
CA LEU A 187 3.57 -14.62 4.27
C LEU A 187 3.51 -14.31 2.77
N LEU A 188 4.00 -15.22 1.92
CA LEU A 188 4.00 -15.05 0.47
C LEU A 188 2.57 -15.08 -0.10
N SER A 189 1.69 -15.92 0.46
CA SER A 189 0.28 -15.95 0.08
C SER A 189 -0.42 -14.63 0.45
N PHE A 190 -0.13 -14.12 1.65
CA PHE A 190 -0.64 -12.82 2.09
C PHE A 190 -0.06 -11.66 1.25
N LEU A 191 1.20 -11.72 0.85
CA LEU A 191 1.80 -10.74 -0.05
C LEU A 191 1.03 -10.66 -1.38
N ALA A 192 0.70 -11.79 -1.98
CA ALA A 192 -0.10 -11.83 -3.21
C ALA A 192 -1.51 -11.23 -3.01
N GLU A 193 -2.20 -11.61 -1.92
CA GLU A 193 -3.51 -11.04 -1.54
C GLU A 193 -3.41 -9.51 -1.35
N PHE A 194 -2.34 -9.05 -0.70
CA PHE A 194 -2.10 -7.64 -0.44
C PHE A 194 -1.80 -6.84 -1.71
N GLN A 195 -1.02 -7.39 -2.63
CA GLN A 195 -0.70 -6.75 -3.91
C GLN A 195 -1.94 -6.60 -4.79
N ASP A 196 -2.80 -7.63 -4.88
CA ASP A 196 -4.07 -7.53 -5.61
C ASP A 196 -5.01 -6.48 -5.00
N PHE A 197 -5.12 -6.47 -3.68
CA PHE A 197 -5.85 -5.44 -2.95
C PHE A 197 -5.30 -4.04 -3.27
N ALA A 198 -3.99 -3.82 -3.18
CA ALA A 198 -3.37 -2.51 -3.43
C ALA A 198 -3.55 -2.05 -4.88
N ALA A 199 -3.41 -2.97 -5.85
CA ALA A 199 -3.65 -2.69 -7.27
C ALA A 199 -5.12 -2.31 -7.53
N THR A 200 -6.05 -3.00 -6.87
CA THR A 200 -7.47 -2.70 -6.96
C THR A 200 -7.82 -1.36 -6.32
N GLN A 201 -7.27 -1.05 -5.15
CA GLN A 201 -7.41 0.26 -4.53
C GLN A 201 -6.85 1.38 -5.43
N LYS A 202 -5.69 1.16 -6.08
CA LYS A 202 -5.14 2.12 -7.05
C LYS A 202 -6.14 2.42 -8.17
N ARG A 203 -6.80 1.40 -8.72
CA ARG A 203 -7.85 1.57 -9.75
C ARG A 203 -9.03 2.38 -9.22
N ASP A 204 -9.54 2.07 -8.03
CA ASP A 204 -10.64 2.83 -7.43
C ASP A 204 -10.26 4.30 -7.23
N HIS A 205 -9.05 4.56 -6.72
CA HIS A 205 -8.55 5.92 -6.53
C HIS A 205 -8.44 6.69 -7.83
N SER A 206 -8.01 6.04 -8.92
CA SER A 206 -7.98 6.65 -10.26
C SER A 206 -9.37 7.08 -10.70
N VAL A 207 -10.36 6.19 -10.56
CA VAL A 207 -11.77 6.49 -10.86
C VAL A 207 -12.28 7.66 -10.00
N ILE A 208 -11.99 7.64 -8.70
CA ILE A 208 -12.38 8.71 -7.77
C ILE A 208 -11.77 10.05 -8.18
N SER A 209 -10.49 10.06 -8.55
CA SER A 209 -9.80 11.28 -8.94
C SER A 209 -10.28 11.87 -10.27
N MET A 210 -10.91 11.09 -11.15
CA MET A 210 -11.61 11.63 -12.33
C MET A 210 -12.79 12.52 -11.97
N PHE A 211 -13.32 12.39 -10.75
CA PHE A 211 -14.45 13.16 -10.23
C PHE A 211 -14.03 14.30 -9.29
N ALA A 212 -12.73 14.57 -9.13
CA ALA A 212 -12.25 15.70 -8.35
C ALA A 212 -12.16 16.95 -9.24
N GLU A 213 -12.99 17.97 -8.99
CA GLU A 213 -12.86 19.28 -9.65
C GLU A 213 -11.51 19.91 -9.31
N ASP A 214 -10.72 20.16 -10.34
CA ASP A 214 -9.66 21.17 -10.43
C ASP A 214 -8.86 21.47 -9.15
N LYS A 215 -7.65 20.88 -9.09
CA LYS A 215 -6.40 21.68 -8.99
C LYS A 215 -5.10 20.92 -9.10
N GLN A 216 -5.10 19.59 -9.01
CA GLN A 216 -3.99 18.74 -9.47
C GLN A 216 -4.58 17.36 -9.81
N PRO A 217 -4.17 16.68 -10.91
CA PRO A 217 -4.50 15.27 -11.06
C PRO A 217 -4.10 14.56 -9.75
N GLY A 218 -4.91 13.63 -9.24
CA GLY A 218 -4.54 12.89 -8.03
C GLY A 218 -3.12 12.38 -8.16
N PHE A 219 -2.32 12.38 -7.07
CA PHE A 219 -0.94 11.89 -7.15
C PHE A 219 -0.85 10.52 -7.80
N LEU A 220 -1.89 9.71 -7.56
CA LEU A 220 -2.08 8.39 -8.11
C LEU A 220 -2.37 8.37 -9.63
N LEU A 221 -3.02 9.41 -10.18
CA LEU A 221 -3.17 9.65 -11.62
C LEU A 221 -1.86 10.07 -12.27
N SER A 222 -1.11 10.99 -11.65
CA SER A 222 0.22 11.42 -12.15
C SER A 222 1.29 10.31 -12.09
N LEU A 223 0.96 9.20 -11.43
CA LEU A 223 1.76 7.97 -11.34
C LEU A 223 1.11 6.82 -12.15
N ALA A 224 0.09 7.09 -12.95
CA ALA A 224 -0.59 6.14 -13.83
C ALA A 224 -0.34 6.44 -15.31
N GLU A 225 -0.22 7.73 -15.67
CA GLU A 225 0.37 8.21 -16.93
C GLU A 225 1.89 7.99 -16.96
#